data_AF-A0A0D0CCZ9-F1
#
_entry.id   AF-A0A0D0CCZ9-F1
#
_cell.length_a   1.000
_cell.length_b   1.000
_cell.length_c   1.000
_cell.angle_alpha   90.00
_cell.angle_beta   90.00
_cell.angle_gamma   90.00
#
_symmetry.space_group_name_H-M   'P 1'
#
loop_
_entity.id
_entity.type
_entity.pdbx_description
1 polymer ?
#
loop_
_entity_poly.entity_id
_entity_poly.type
_entity_poly.pdbx_seq_one_letter_code
_entity_poly.pdbx_strand_id
1 'polypeptide(L)'
;MEFLFPDISRSITSSRSWRTQEDLFTESQIRGTIELSPAWYQQGRVVREIHPKVSAILKGSHADPGPWQCLQAGALQNAILSATLMVMHPELYALRRETLLRLADSTQEEDMQQIIPERSTVYLVVSVIVNWATPFHRDLSFWVQWLDMLETIGGDP
;
A
#
# COMPACT_ATOMS: atom_id res chain seq x y z
N MET A 1 -22.88 -19.93 7.01
CA MET A 1 -22.15 -19.22 8.09
C MET A 1 -22.71 -17.80 8.10
N GLU A 2 -23.69 -17.54 8.97
CA GLU A 2 -24.34 -16.24 9.11
C GLU A 2 -23.37 -15.25 9.78
N PHE A 3 -23.22 -14.07 9.21
CA PHE A 3 -22.28 -13.06 9.68
C PHE A 3 -22.87 -12.30 10.88
N LEU A 4 -22.27 -12.46 12.07
CA LEU A 4 -22.61 -11.79 13.33
C LEU A 4 -22.18 -10.31 13.40
N PHE A 5 -22.11 -9.59 12.28
CA PHE A 5 -21.67 -8.19 12.24
C PHE A 5 -22.54 -7.36 11.29
N PRO A 6 -23.67 -6.79 11.75
CA PRO A 6 -24.56 -5.99 10.90
C PRO A 6 -23.85 -4.78 10.25
N ASP A 7 -22.81 -4.22 10.88
CA ASP A 7 -22.07 -3.07 10.34
C ASP A 7 -21.16 -3.38 9.14
N ILE A 8 -20.72 -4.63 8.98
CA ILE A 8 -19.92 -5.03 7.81
C ILE A 8 -20.76 -4.95 6.53
N SER A 9 -22.04 -5.31 6.62
CA SER A 9 -22.97 -5.25 5.48
C SER A 9 -23.14 -3.81 4.97
N ARG A 10 -23.20 -2.84 5.90
CA ARG A 10 -23.31 -1.41 5.60
C ARG A 10 -22.10 -0.88 4.82
N SER A 11 -20.89 -1.25 5.22
CA SER A 11 -19.65 -0.81 4.55
C SER A 11 -19.52 -1.38 3.12
N ILE A 12 -20.05 -2.58 2.89
CA ILE A 12 -20.06 -3.24 1.58
C ILE A 12 -21.11 -2.64 0.63
N THR A 13 -22.27 -2.21 1.15
CA THR A 13 -23.40 -1.74 0.33
C THR A 13 -23.54 -0.22 0.21
N SER A 14 -22.81 0.57 1.00
CA SER A 14 -22.90 2.03 0.92
C SER A 14 -22.13 2.56 -0.30
N SER A 15 -22.68 3.56 -0.98
CA SER A 15 -21.99 4.30 -2.04
C SER A 15 -20.82 5.15 -1.55
N ARG A 16 -20.55 5.17 -0.23
CA ARG A 16 -19.48 5.94 0.40
C ARG A 16 -18.30 5.03 0.66
N SER A 17 -17.21 5.24 -0.08
CA SER A 17 -15.96 4.52 0.11
C SER A 17 -15.25 5.03 1.37
N TRP A 18 -14.94 4.12 2.30
CA TRP A 18 -14.18 4.44 3.52
C TRP A 18 -12.80 5.02 3.21
N ARG A 19 -12.25 4.78 2.02
CA ARG A 19 -10.96 5.32 1.55
C ARG A 19 -11.04 6.81 1.17
N THR A 20 -12.25 7.36 0.94
CA THR A 20 -12.43 8.72 0.40
C THR A 20 -13.47 9.56 1.15
N GLN A 21 -14.11 9.04 2.20
CA GLN A 21 -15.13 9.78 2.94
C GLN A 21 -14.48 10.87 3.81
N GLU A 22 -14.73 12.14 3.50
CA GLU A 22 -14.04 13.29 4.12
C GLU A 22 -14.16 13.34 5.65
N ASP A 23 -15.30 12.92 6.18
CA ASP A 23 -15.59 12.88 7.62
C ASP A 23 -14.82 11.79 8.37
N LEU A 24 -14.08 10.90 7.70
CA LEU A 24 -13.17 9.93 8.32
C LEU A 24 -11.74 10.45 8.47
N PHE A 25 -11.45 11.64 7.94
CA PHE A 25 -10.10 12.18 7.87
C PHE A 25 -9.97 13.47 8.68
N THR A 26 -8.84 13.63 9.37
CA THR A 26 -8.52 14.87 10.08
C THR A 26 -8.24 16.00 9.10
N GLU A 27 -8.31 17.25 9.57
CA GLU A 27 -7.80 18.40 8.80
C GLU A 27 -6.27 18.45 8.77
N SER A 28 -5.64 17.39 8.27
CA SER A 28 -4.20 17.28 8.05
C SER A 28 -3.87 17.51 6.58
N GLN A 29 -2.60 17.86 6.33
CA GLN A 29 -2.04 18.03 4.99
C GLN A 29 -2.02 16.72 4.19
N ILE A 30 -2.07 15.57 4.87
CA ILE A 30 -2.20 14.24 4.29
C ILE A 30 -3.51 13.62 4.78
N ARG A 31 -4.39 13.24 3.86
CA ARG A 31 -5.68 12.56 4.13
C ARG A 31 -5.82 11.35 3.22
N GLY A 32 -6.58 10.35 3.64
CA GLY A 32 -6.90 9.20 2.80
C GLY A 32 -5.94 8.02 2.94
N THR A 33 -5.91 7.19 1.89
CA THR A 33 -5.04 6.02 1.78
C THR A 33 -3.94 6.29 0.76
N ILE A 34 -2.68 6.29 1.21
CA ILE A 34 -1.51 6.34 0.33
C ILE A 34 -1.07 4.90 0.06
N GLU A 35 -1.35 4.41 -1.15
CA GLU A 35 -0.93 3.08 -1.58
C GLU A 35 0.32 3.19 -2.46
N LEU A 36 1.47 2.83 -1.90
CA LEU A 36 2.75 2.79 -2.58
C LEU A 36 3.08 1.35 -2.96
N SER A 37 2.86 0.99 -4.23
CA SER A 37 3.26 -0.33 -4.72
C SER A 37 3.69 -0.30 -6.19
N PRO A 38 4.70 -1.08 -6.58
CA PRO A 38 4.89 -1.45 -7.97
C PRO A 38 3.96 -2.65 -8.28
N ALA A 39 2.95 -2.43 -9.12
CA ALA A 39 1.99 -3.41 -9.65
C ALA A 39 0.71 -3.72 -8.83
N TRP A 40 0.42 -3.04 -7.71
CA TRP A 40 -0.74 -3.34 -6.84
C TRP A 40 -2.08 -3.46 -7.56
N TYR A 41 -2.45 -2.49 -8.40
CA TYR A 41 -3.75 -2.50 -9.09
C TYR A 41 -3.97 -3.70 -10.03
N GLN A 42 -2.90 -4.43 -10.33
CA GLN A 42 -2.92 -5.58 -11.20
C GLN A 42 -2.85 -6.90 -10.42
N GLN A 43 -2.42 -6.86 -9.15
CA GLN A 43 -2.51 -7.98 -8.22
C GLN A 43 -4.00 -8.20 -7.89
N GLY A 44 -4.60 -9.21 -8.52
CA GLY A 44 -6.03 -9.56 -8.38
C GLY A 44 -6.86 -9.45 -9.66
N ARG A 45 -6.29 -8.98 -10.78
CA ARG A 45 -6.95 -9.02 -12.09
C ARG A 45 -6.48 -10.24 -12.89
N VAL A 46 -7.41 -11.06 -13.38
CA VAL A 46 -7.10 -12.15 -14.33
C VAL A 46 -7.01 -11.55 -15.73
N VAL A 47 -5.85 -11.00 -16.10
CA VAL A 47 -5.58 -10.50 -17.46
C VAL A 47 -4.35 -11.22 -18.01
N ARG A 48 -4.41 -11.62 -19.29
CA ARG A 48 -3.40 -12.47 -19.96
C ARG A 48 -2.01 -11.82 -20.08
N GLU A 49 -1.94 -10.50 -20.02
CA GLU A 49 -0.68 -9.74 -20.04
C GLU A 49 -0.78 -8.59 -19.04
N ILE A 50 -0.02 -8.71 -17.96
CA ILE A 50 0.05 -7.69 -16.91
C ILE A 50 1.47 -7.14 -16.96
N HIS A 51 1.60 -5.90 -17.46
CA HIS A 51 2.83 -5.12 -17.32
C HIS A 51 2.75 -4.37 -16.00
N PRO A 52 3.57 -4.69 -14.98
CA PRO A 52 3.65 -3.99 -13.71
C PRO A 52 3.63 -2.47 -13.87
N LYS A 53 2.71 -1.77 -13.17
CA LYS A 53 2.66 -0.30 -13.12
C LYS A 53 2.66 0.20 -11.70
N VAL A 54 3.27 1.36 -11.46
CA VAL A 54 3.14 2.05 -10.17
C VAL A 54 1.69 2.44 -9.90
N SER A 55 1.35 2.60 -8.62
CA SER A 55 0.10 3.23 -8.21
C SER A 55 -0.09 4.58 -8.90
N ALA A 56 -1.34 4.94 -9.23
CA ALA A 56 -1.64 6.19 -9.94
C ALA A 56 -1.10 7.46 -9.25
N ILE A 57 -1.06 7.46 -7.92
CA ILE A 57 -0.55 8.57 -7.10
C ILE A 57 0.97 8.78 -7.20
N LEU A 58 1.69 7.78 -7.70
CA LEU A 58 3.15 7.80 -7.84
C LEU A 58 3.63 8.16 -9.24
N LYS A 59 2.71 8.33 -10.18
CA LYS A 59 3.06 8.68 -11.57
C LYS A 59 3.55 10.11 -11.65
N GLY A 60 4.54 10.38 -12.51
CA GLY A 60 5.03 11.75 -12.74
C GLY A 60 3.97 12.71 -13.29
N SER A 61 2.88 12.20 -13.86
CA SER A 61 1.72 13.00 -14.28
C SER A 61 0.78 13.41 -13.15
N HIS A 62 1.00 12.91 -11.92
CA HIS A 62 0.19 13.29 -10.76
C HIS A 62 0.51 14.72 -10.34
N ALA A 63 -0.52 15.56 -10.19
CA ALA A 63 -0.35 17.00 -9.93
C ALA A 63 0.21 17.31 -8.54
N ASP A 64 0.04 16.40 -7.58
CA ASP A 64 0.53 16.54 -6.21
C ASP A 64 1.84 15.75 -6.02
N PRO A 65 2.96 16.41 -5.66
CA PRO A 65 4.22 15.74 -5.34
C PRO A 65 4.23 15.08 -3.94
N GLY A 66 3.18 15.29 -3.13
CA GLY A 66 3.04 14.77 -1.77
C GLY A 66 3.33 13.25 -1.62
N PRO A 67 2.86 12.37 -2.52
CA PRO A 67 3.16 10.94 -2.45
C PRO A 67 4.67 10.62 -2.58
N TRP A 68 5.39 11.32 -3.46
CA TRP A 68 6.84 11.19 -3.60
C TRP A 68 7.58 11.70 -2.36
N GLN A 69 7.14 12.84 -1.83
CA GLN A 69 7.68 13.38 -0.57
C GLN A 69 7.41 12.45 0.61
N CYS A 70 6.25 11.81 0.67
CA CYS A 70 5.91 10.82 1.70
C CYS A 70 6.82 9.59 1.60
N LEU A 71 7.09 9.09 0.38
CA LEU A 71 8.01 7.98 0.15
C LEU A 71 9.43 8.30 0.63
N GLN A 72 9.91 9.52 0.36
CA GLN A 72 11.22 9.98 0.81
C GLN A 72 11.27 10.26 2.32
N ALA A 73 10.25 10.91 2.88
CA ALA A 73 10.15 11.20 4.31
C ALA A 73 10.05 9.93 5.16
N GLY A 74 9.36 8.90 4.65
CA GLY A 74 9.23 7.59 5.29
C GLY A 74 10.46 6.70 5.16
N ALA A 75 11.56 7.17 4.54
CA ALA A 75 12.65 6.29 4.15
C ALA A 75 13.34 5.58 5.32
N LEU A 76 13.56 6.27 6.42
CA LEU A 76 14.14 5.68 7.62
C LEU A 76 13.24 4.59 8.22
N GLN A 77 11.94 4.88 8.37
CA GLN A 77 10.98 3.91 8.90
C GLN A 77 10.91 2.67 8.01
N ASN A 78 10.80 2.87 6.70
CA ASN A 78 10.79 1.81 5.69
C ASN A 78 12.06 0.93 5.73
N ALA A 79 13.23 1.55 5.95
CA ALA A 79 14.48 0.83 6.13
C ALA A 79 14.49 0.01 7.43
N ILE A 80 13.98 0.56 8.54
CA ILE A 80 13.83 -0.16 9.81
C ILE A 80 12.91 -1.37 9.64
N LEU A 81 11.74 -1.21 9.03
CA LEU A 81 10.81 -2.32 8.79
C LEU A 81 11.43 -3.41 7.90
N SER A 82 12.26 -3.00 6.92
CA SER A 82 12.98 -3.93 6.06
C SER A 82 14.10 -4.65 6.80
N ALA A 83 14.82 -3.97 7.69
CA ALA A 83 15.83 -4.57 8.56
C ALA A 83 15.18 -5.55 9.56
N THR A 84 14.02 -5.20 10.11
CA THR A 84 13.22 -6.10 10.96
C THR A 84 12.84 -7.38 10.21
N LEU A 85 12.38 -7.27 8.95
CA LEU A 85 12.14 -8.43 8.10
C LEU A 85 13.42 -9.23 7.84
N MET A 86 14.54 -8.57 7.57
CA MET A 86 15.84 -9.21 7.35
C MET A 86 16.28 -10.04 8.56
N VAL A 87 16.03 -9.55 9.78
CA VAL A 87 16.39 -10.23 11.02
C VAL A 87 15.42 -11.38 11.34
N MET A 88 14.11 -11.15 11.23
CA MET A 88 13.10 -12.16 11.59
C MET A 88 12.92 -13.24 10.52
N HIS A 89 13.04 -12.87 9.24
CA HIS A 89 12.76 -13.72 8.08
C HIS A 89 13.77 -13.46 6.94
N PRO A 90 15.05 -13.84 7.12
CA PRO A 90 16.13 -13.50 6.17
C PRO A 90 15.91 -14.04 4.75
N GLU A 91 15.36 -15.26 4.61
CA GLU A 91 15.05 -15.85 3.29
C GLU A 91 13.97 -15.05 2.56
N LEU A 92 12.92 -14.65 3.28
CA LEU A 92 11.83 -13.85 2.73
C LEU A 92 12.31 -12.45 2.33
N TYR A 93 13.18 -11.84 3.14
CA TYR A 93 13.87 -10.61 2.79
C TYR A 93 14.68 -10.75 1.49
N ALA A 94 15.49 -11.81 1.37
CA ALA A 94 16.31 -12.04 0.18
C ALA A 94 15.46 -12.23 -1.09
N LEU A 95 14.40 -13.05 -1.01
CA LEU A 95 13.45 -13.27 -2.10
C LEU A 95 12.76 -11.98 -2.54
N ARG A 96 12.34 -11.13 -1.59
CA ARG A 96 11.71 -9.84 -1.90
C ARG A 96 12.69 -8.86 -2.55
N ARG A 97 13.91 -8.77 -2.02
CA ARG A 97 14.97 -7.94 -2.59
C ARG A 97 15.28 -8.37 -4.02
N GLU A 98 15.40 -9.68 -4.26
CA GLU A 98 15.60 -10.21 -5.61
C GLU A 98 14.42 -9.89 -6.54
N THR A 99 13.18 -10.04 -6.04
CA THR A 99 11.96 -9.72 -6.80
C THR A 99 11.95 -8.25 -7.22
N LEU A 100 12.30 -7.33 -6.32
CA LEU A 100 12.39 -5.90 -6.64
C LEU A 100 13.47 -5.60 -7.69
N LEU A 101 14.64 -6.25 -7.61
CA LEU A 101 15.70 -6.08 -8.61
C LEU A 101 15.24 -6.59 -9.98
N ARG A 102 14.66 -7.79 -10.05
CA ARG A 102 14.10 -8.34 -11.29
C ARG A 102 12.99 -7.45 -11.86
N LEU A 103 12.19 -6.84 -11.00
CA LEU A 103 11.15 -5.90 -11.40
C LEU A 103 11.74 -4.60 -11.98
N ALA A 104 12.83 -4.10 -11.40
CA ALA A 104 13.58 -2.96 -11.93
C ALA A 104 14.19 -3.27 -13.31
N ASP A 105 14.76 -4.47 -13.48
CA ASP A 105 15.41 -4.87 -14.73
C ASP A 105 14.41 -5.15 -15.87
N SER A 106 13.19 -5.58 -15.53
CA SER A 106 12.17 -5.99 -16.51
C SER A 106 11.16 -4.90 -16.87
N THR A 107 11.10 -3.80 -16.12
CA THR A 107 10.12 -2.74 -16.38
C THR A 107 10.55 -1.85 -17.56
N GLN A 108 9.62 -1.61 -18.48
CA GLN A 108 9.74 -0.61 -19.54
C GLN A 108 8.96 0.68 -19.22
N GLU A 109 8.33 0.75 -18.06
CA GLU A 109 7.54 1.89 -17.65
C GLU A 109 8.41 2.89 -16.88
N GLU A 110 8.39 4.15 -17.32
CA GLU A 110 9.30 5.20 -16.84
C GLU A 110 9.12 5.50 -15.35
N ASP A 111 7.88 5.59 -14.87
CA ASP A 111 7.58 5.85 -13.45
C ASP A 111 8.10 4.70 -12.55
N MET A 112 8.00 3.45 -13.02
CA MET A 112 8.54 2.26 -12.36
C MET A 112 10.08 2.29 -12.28
N GLN A 113 10.76 2.71 -13.36
CA GLN A 113 12.22 2.85 -13.38
C GLN A 113 12.70 3.92 -12.40
N GLN A 114 11.92 4.99 -12.19
CA GLN A 114 12.24 6.04 -11.24
C GLN A 114 11.96 5.62 -9.79
N ILE A 115 10.86 4.90 -9.53
CA ILE A 115 10.47 4.62 -8.13
C ILE A 115 11.23 3.47 -7.48
N ILE A 116 11.61 2.44 -8.23
CA ILE A 116 12.24 1.25 -7.64
C ILE A 116 13.58 1.61 -6.96
N PRO A 117 14.46 2.44 -7.56
CA PRO A 117 15.67 2.90 -6.90
C PRO A 117 15.42 3.77 -5.64
N GLU A 118 14.35 4.56 -5.65
CA GLU A 118 14.00 5.48 -4.55
C GLU A 118 13.35 4.74 -3.36
N ARG A 119 12.99 3.47 -3.53
CA ARG A 119 12.42 2.67 -2.44
C ARG A 119 13.46 2.27 -1.42
N SER A 120 13.20 2.69 -0.20
CA SER A 120 13.89 2.30 1.04
C SER A 120 13.37 1.00 1.66
N THR A 121 12.46 0.28 0.95
CA THR A 121 11.81 -0.91 1.49
C THR A 121 11.78 -2.10 0.54
N VAL A 122 11.87 -3.31 1.12
CA VAL A 122 11.65 -4.57 0.41
C VAL A 122 10.18 -5.01 0.37
N TYR A 123 9.27 -4.30 1.04
CA TYR A 123 7.84 -4.55 0.91
C TYR A 123 7.35 -4.07 -0.45
N LEU A 124 6.71 -4.96 -1.21
CA LEU A 124 6.13 -4.62 -2.52
C LEU A 124 4.95 -3.65 -2.37
N VAL A 125 4.31 -3.59 -1.21
CA VAL A 125 3.14 -2.75 -0.97
C VAL A 125 3.31 -2.10 0.38
N VAL A 126 3.26 -0.78 0.40
CA VAL A 126 3.11 0.02 1.62
C VAL A 126 1.80 0.79 1.48
N SER A 127 0.86 0.53 2.37
CA SER A 127 -0.39 1.29 2.44
C SER A 127 -0.41 2.06 3.75
N VAL A 128 -0.49 3.38 3.66
CA VAL A 128 -0.63 4.25 4.84
C VAL A 128 -2.05 4.78 4.84
N ILE A 129 -2.80 4.43 5.88
CA ILE A 129 -4.15 4.94 6.11
C ILE A 129 -4.05 6.00 7.19
N VAL A 130 -4.33 7.25 6.84
CA VAL A 130 -4.33 8.37 7.80
C VAL A 130 -5.78 8.76 8.04
N ASN A 131 -6.41 8.19 9.06
CA ASN A 131 -7.79 8.50 9.45
C ASN A 131 -7.91 8.66 10.97
N TRP A 132 -8.96 9.34 11.43
CA TRP A 132 -9.28 9.38 12.87
C TRP A 132 -10.18 8.20 13.28
N ALA A 133 -10.96 7.66 12.32
CA ALA A 133 -11.79 6.49 12.50
C ALA A 133 -11.70 5.57 11.28
N THR A 134 -11.41 4.28 11.52
CA THR A 134 -11.51 3.24 10.50
C THR A 134 -12.85 2.52 10.67
N PRO A 135 -13.84 2.72 9.78
CA PRO A 135 -15.09 1.97 9.87
C PRO A 135 -14.82 0.48 9.61
N PHE A 136 -15.64 -0.39 10.19
CA PHE A 136 -15.59 -1.82 9.90
C PHE A 136 -15.72 -2.05 8.40
N HIS A 137 -14.71 -2.68 7.80
CA HIS A 137 -14.68 -3.00 6.39
C HIS A 137 -13.94 -4.33 6.17
N ARG A 138 -14.13 -4.90 4.99
CA ARG A 138 -13.39 -6.08 4.55
C ARG A 138 -12.90 -5.83 3.13
N ASP A 139 -11.61 -5.99 2.92
CA ASP A 139 -11.07 -6.01 1.57
C ASP A 139 -11.38 -7.37 0.94
N LEU A 140 -12.27 -7.38 -0.05
CA LEU A 140 -12.70 -8.60 -0.74
C LEU A 140 -11.70 -9.05 -1.81
N SER A 141 -10.77 -8.17 -2.20
CA SER A 141 -9.76 -8.43 -3.23
C SER A 141 -8.42 -8.86 -2.63
N PHE A 142 -8.33 -8.91 -1.30
CA PHE A 142 -7.09 -9.16 -0.58
C PHE A 142 -7.17 -10.45 0.26
N TRP A 143 -6.11 -11.24 0.20
CA TRP A 143 -5.97 -12.47 0.97
C TRP A 143 -5.04 -12.23 2.16
N VAL A 144 -5.41 -12.70 3.36
CA VAL A 144 -4.62 -12.47 4.58
C VAL A 144 -3.18 -12.99 4.46
N GLN A 145 -2.96 -14.02 3.64
CA GLN A 145 -1.63 -14.57 3.37
C GLN A 145 -0.73 -13.64 2.55
N TRP A 146 -1.28 -12.59 1.95
CA TRP A 146 -0.53 -11.56 1.23
C TRP A 146 -0.11 -10.40 2.14
N LEU A 147 -0.56 -10.40 3.41
CA LEU A 147 -0.20 -9.40 4.39
C LEU A 147 1.05 -9.85 5.14
N ASP A 148 2.12 -9.09 4.96
CA ASP A 148 3.38 -9.38 5.63
C ASP A 148 3.49 -8.66 6.98
N MET A 149 2.89 -7.47 7.09
CA MET A 149 2.95 -6.62 8.27
C MET A 149 1.78 -5.64 8.29
N LEU A 150 1.22 -5.39 9.47
CA LEU A 150 0.26 -4.34 9.74
C LEU A 150 0.67 -3.62 11.03
N GLU A 151 0.84 -2.31 10.95
CA GLU A 151 1.15 -1.45 12.08
C GLU A 151 0.10 -0.33 12.14
N THR A 152 -0.36 0.00 13.35
CA THR A 152 -1.30 1.09 13.60
C THR A 152 -0.71 2.01 14.65
N ILE A 153 -0.64 3.31 14.34
CA ILE A 153 -0.16 4.33 15.27
C ILE A 153 -1.36 5.22 15.61
N GLY A 154 -1.72 5.27 16.89
CA GLY A 154 -2.93 5.94 17.37
C GLY A 154 -4.06 4.96 17.73
N GLY A 155 -5.06 5.48 18.43
CA GLY A 155 -6.12 4.70 19.07
C GLY A 155 -6.00 4.75 20.59
N ASP A 156 -6.24 5.93 21.17
CA ASP A 156 -6.71 5.92 22.55
C ASP A 156 -8.14 5.32 22.56
N PRO A 157 -8.50 4.55 23.61
CA PRO A 157 -9.80 3.88 23.72
C PRO A 157 -10.99 4.85 23.74
#